data_AF-H9FGS6-F1
#
_entry.id   AF-H9FGS6-F1
#
_cell.length_a   1.000
_cell.length_b   1.000
_cell.length_c   1.000
_cell.angle_alpha   90.00
_cell.angle_beta   90.00
_cell.angle_gamma   90.00
#
_symmetry.space_group_name_H-M   'P 1'
#
loop_
_entity.id
_entity.type
_entity.pdbx_description
1 polymer ?
#
loop_
_entity_poly.entity_id
_entity_poly.type
_entity_poly.pdbx_seq_one_letter_code
_entity_poly.pdbx_strand_id
1 'polypeptide(L)'
;AAVYSGISLKLKSKTTSWEDKLKLAHFAWISHQCFLPNKEQVLLDWARQSLVAFYKKKLELKEDIVERLWIYIDNILHSRKLQNLLKNGKTINLQISLVKIINERITEFSLRGSQRNICAVLRCCQGILSTPALAVIYTAKQELMVTLLSQLCWSACKQPEGAVVAQLFEVIHLALGHYLLILQQQVNPRRAFGDVTAHLLQPCLVLRHLLSGGTWTQAG
;
A
#
# COMPACT_ATOMS: atom_id res chain seq x y z
N ALA A 1 13.19 -16.80 30.38
CA ALA A 1 12.99 -15.58 29.57
C ALA A 1 11.61 -15.01 29.87
N ALA A 2 11.47 -13.70 30.09
CA ALA A 2 10.21 -13.07 30.49
C ALA A 2 9.19 -13.06 29.34
N VAL A 3 7.99 -13.59 29.59
CA VAL A 3 6.89 -13.56 28.62
C VAL A 3 6.24 -12.19 28.66
N TYR A 4 6.29 -11.44 27.55
CA TYR A 4 5.62 -10.14 27.46
C TYR A 4 4.13 -10.34 27.13
N SER A 5 3.28 -10.24 28.15
CA SER A 5 1.83 -10.22 28.03
C SER A 5 1.29 -8.77 28.03
N GLY A 6 0.04 -8.58 27.57
CA GLY A 6 -0.64 -7.28 27.62
C GLY A 6 -0.28 -6.27 26.52
N ILE A 7 0.48 -6.67 25.49
CA ILE A 7 0.84 -5.78 24.37
C ILE A 7 -0.40 -5.25 23.65
N SER A 8 -1.40 -6.10 23.40
CA SER A 8 -2.66 -5.67 22.77
C SER A 8 -3.39 -4.58 23.56
N LEU A 9 -3.34 -4.65 24.90
CA LEU A 9 -3.90 -3.64 25.79
C LEU A 9 -3.11 -2.34 25.70
N LYS A 10 -1.77 -2.41 25.72
CA LYS A 10 -0.89 -1.23 25.58
C LYS A 10 -1.07 -0.54 24.23
N LEU A 11 -1.21 -1.29 23.13
CA LEU A 11 -1.47 -0.73 21.80
C LEU A 11 -2.81 0.02 21.72
N LYS A 12 -3.82 -0.44 22.47
CA LYS A 12 -5.15 0.18 22.55
C LYS A 12 -5.26 1.27 23.62
N SER A 13 -4.34 1.32 24.57
CA SER A 13 -4.39 2.25 25.69
C SER A 13 -4.30 3.70 25.21
N LYS A 14 -5.10 4.60 25.82
CA LYS A 14 -4.98 6.04 25.59
C LYS A 14 -3.80 6.65 26.34
N THR A 15 -3.29 6.00 27.38
CA THR A 15 -2.19 6.51 28.23
C THR A 15 -0.81 6.23 27.65
N THR A 16 -0.69 5.25 26.75
CA THR A 16 0.59 4.92 26.11
C THR A 16 0.85 5.86 24.95
N SER A 17 2.06 6.46 24.92
CA SER A 17 2.52 7.32 23.84
C SER A 17 2.52 6.59 22.49
N TRP A 18 2.38 7.31 21.39
CA TRP A 18 2.39 6.69 20.06
C TRP A 18 3.77 6.15 19.67
N GLU A 19 4.81 6.83 20.13
CA GLU A 19 6.20 6.44 19.99
C GLU A 19 6.44 5.08 20.65
N ASP A 20 5.92 4.87 21.86
CA ASP A 20 6.03 3.59 22.57
C ASP A 20 5.14 2.53 21.95
N LYS A 21 3.93 2.87 21.47
CA LYS A 21 3.09 1.92 20.73
C LYS A 21 3.78 1.38 19.49
N LEU A 22 4.42 2.24 18.69
CA LEU A 22 5.18 1.84 17.50
C LEU A 22 6.38 0.95 17.87
N LYS A 23 7.13 1.29 18.91
CA LYS A 23 8.24 0.46 19.42
C LYS A 23 7.74 -0.91 19.88
N LEU A 24 6.64 -0.94 20.64
CA LEU A 24 6.01 -2.17 21.12
C LEU A 24 5.48 -3.03 19.97
N ALA A 25 4.85 -2.43 18.97
CA ALA A 25 4.35 -3.14 17.80
C ALA A 25 5.49 -3.73 16.97
N HIS A 26 6.56 -2.97 16.75
CA HIS A 26 7.77 -3.46 16.07
C HIS A 26 8.42 -4.61 16.84
N PHE A 27 8.63 -4.45 18.15
CA PHE A 27 9.15 -5.50 19.02
C PHE A 27 8.26 -6.75 18.99
N ALA A 28 6.95 -6.57 19.07
CA ALA A 28 6.00 -7.66 18.97
C ALA A 28 6.18 -8.38 17.64
N TRP A 29 6.24 -7.67 16.50
CA TRP A 29 6.40 -8.30 15.19
C TRP A 29 7.63 -9.22 15.09
N ILE A 30 8.78 -8.77 15.57
CA ILE A 30 10.05 -9.49 15.45
C ILE A 30 10.25 -10.57 16.53
N SER A 31 9.76 -10.35 17.75
CA SER A 31 10.10 -11.20 18.89
C SER A 31 9.27 -12.47 18.93
N HIS A 32 9.90 -13.64 19.03
CA HIS A 32 9.21 -14.91 19.27
C HIS A 32 8.64 -15.02 20.71
N GLN A 33 9.11 -14.18 21.63
CA GLN A 33 8.72 -14.20 23.06
C GLN A 33 7.45 -13.38 23.35
N CYS A 34 6.91 -12.70 22.34
CA CYS A 34 5.64 -11.99 22.43
C CYS A 34 4.49 -12.93 22.04
N PHE A 35 3.68 -13.31 23.02
CA PHE A 35 2.51 -14.16 22.81
C PHE A 35 1.26 -13.31 22.54
N LEU A 36 0.74 -13.40 21.33
CA LEU A 36 -0.48 -12.72 20.88
C LEU A 36 -1.26 -13.68 19.99
N PRO A 37 -2.53 -14.01 20.30
CA PRO A 37 -3.36 -14.81 19.41
C PRO A 37 -3.49 -14.12 18.05
N ASN A 38 -3.27 -14.89 16.97
CA ASN A 38 -3.23 -14.37 15.60
C ASN A 38 -2.36 -13.11 15.43
N LYS A 39 -1.18 -13.16 16.03
CA LYS A 39 -0.24 -12.06 16.19
C LYS A 39 -0.08 -11.16 14.97
N GLU A 40 0.22 -11.76 13.82
CA GLU A 40 0.50 -11.01 12.59
C GLU A 40 -0.72 -10.21 12.12
N GLN A 41 -1.91 -10.81 12.19
CA GLN A 41 -3.16 -10.14 11.84
C GLN A 41 -3.44 -8.99 12.81
N VAL A 42 -3.33 -9.20 14.12
CA VAL A 42 -3.64 -8.18 15.13
C VAL A 42 -2.73 -6.96 14.98
N LEU A 43 -1.45 -7.18 14.73
CA LEU A 43 -0.46 -6.12 14.57
C LEU A 43 -0.69 -5.29 13.29
N LEU A 44 -1.04 -5.96 12.19
CA LEU A 44 -1.37 -5.30 10.94
C LEU A 44 -2.71 -4.54 11.04
N ASP A 45 -3.71 -5.14 11.65
CA ASP A 45 -5.01 -4.52 11.88
C ASP A 45 -4.91 -3.30 12.78
N TRP A 46 -4.08 -3.33 13.82
CA TRP A 46 -3.86 -2.17 14.68
C TRP A 46 -3.29 -0.97 13.90
N ALA A 47 -2.25 -1.18 13.09
CA ALA A 47 -1.65 -0.11 12.31
C ALA A 47 -2.64 0.44 11.27
N ARG A 48 -3.34 -0.45 10.57
CA ARG A 48 -4.41 -0.08 9.64
C ARG A 48 -5.54 0.69 10.34
N GLN A 49 -6.04 0.23 11.48
CA GLN A 49 -7.09 0.94 12.25
C GLN A 49 -6.66 2.35 12.60
N SER A 50 -5.40 2.51 13.01
CA SER A 50 -4.82 3.80 13.36
C SER A 50 -4.79 4.75 12.17
N LEU A 51 -4.33 4.29 11.00
CA LEU A 51 -4.36 5.08 9.76
C LEU A 51 -5.79 5.41 9.33
N VAL A 52 -6.70 4.44 9.36
CA VAL A 52 -8.11 4.66 9.00
C VAL A 52 -8.77 5.67 9.93
N ALA A 53 -8.51 5.59 11.23
CA ALA A 53 -9.04 6.56 12.19
C ALA A 53 -8.47 7.96 11.94
N PHE A 54 -7.17 8.06 11.64
CA PHE A 54 -6.50 9.32 11.31
C PHE A 54 -7.11 9.98 10.06
N TYR A 55 -7.17 9.26 8.93
CA TYR A 55 -7.70 9.84 7.68
C TYR A 55 -9.21 10.12 7.74
N LYS A 56 -9.95 9.42 8.60
CA LYS A 56 -11.36 9.73 8.89
C LYS A 56 -11.55 10.85 9.93
N LYS A 57 -10.48 11.51 10.36
CA LYS A 57 -10.49 12.56 11.40
C LYS A 57 -11.10 12.11 12.73
N LYS A 58 -11.01 10.81 13.04
CA LYS A 58 -11.45 10.21 14.32
C LYS A 58 -10.32 10.08 15.34
N LEU A 59 -9.09 10.33 14.90
CA LEU A 59 -7.88 10.25 15.69
C LEU A 59 -6.92 11.33 15.20
N GLU A 60 -6.46 12.16 16.11
CA GLU A 60 -5.44 13.18 15.81
C GLU A 60 -4.06 12.59 16.08
N LEU A 61 -3.19 12.63 15.06
CA LEU A 61 -1.80 12.19 15.14
C LEU A 61 -0.90 13.27 14.55
N LYS A 62 0.31 13.36 15.08
CA LYS A 62 1.38 14.12 14.41
C LYS A 62 1.77 13.40 13.11
N GLU A 63 2.16 14.18 12.11
CA GLU A 63 2.52 13.65 10.78
C GLU A 63 3.69 12.65 10.85
N ASP A 64 4.67 12.85 11.75
CA ASP A 64 5.79 11.93 11.95
C ASP A 64 5.33 10.54 12.43
N ILE A 65 4.27 10.49 13.26
CA ILE A 65 3.68 9.24 13.72
C ILE A 65 2.95 8.54 12.57
N VAL A 66 2.28 9.30 11.70
CA VAL A 66 1.60 8.76 10.51
C VAL A 66 2.62 8.18 9.54
N GLU A 67 3.72 8.88 9.31
CA GLU A 67 4.84 8.39 8.49
C GLU A 67 5.39 7.07 9.04
N ARG A 68 5.65 7.02 10.36
CA ARG A 68 6.15 5.80 11.03
C ARG A 68 5.15 4.65 11.01
N LEU A 69 3.83 4.91 11.01
CA LEU A 69 2.81 3.89 10.81
C LEU A 69 2.87 3.30 9.39
N TRP A 70 3.07 4.13 8.36
CA TRP A 70 3.27 3.64 7.00
C TRP A 70 4.56 2.82 6.87
N ILE A 71 5.67 3.31 7.41
CA ILE A 71 6.95 2.57 7.44
C ILE A 71 6.78 1.24 8.17
N TYR A 72 6.00 1.19 9.25
CA TYR A 72 5.72 -0.05 9.97
C TYR A 72 4.97 -1.06 9.09
N ILE A 73 3.94 -0.64 8.35
CA ILE A 73 3.21 -1.51 7.42
C ILE A 73 4.13 -1.96 6.27
N ASP A 74 4.91 -1.04 5.69
CA ASP A 74 5.91 -1.34 4.66
C ASP A 74 6.87 -2.45 5.11
N ASN A 75 7.45 -2.29 6.30
CA ASN A 75 8.36 -3.27 6.90
C ASN A 75 7.70 -4.64 7.09
N ILE A 76 6.42 -4.69 7.44
CA ILE A 76 5.68 -5.96 7.54
C ILE A 76 5.53 -6.60 6.16
N LEU A 77 5.05 -5.85 5.18
CA LEU A 77 4.73 -6.33 3.83
C LEU A 77 5.97 -6.89 3.11
N HIS A 78 7.13 -6.28 3.33
CA HIS A 78 8.40 -6.73 2.75
C HIS A 78 9.20 -7.69 3.65
N SER A 79 8.70 -8.03 4.85
CA SER A 79 9.44 -8.90 5.75
C SER A 79 9.53 -10.34 5.23
N ARG A 80 10.72 -10.94 5.35
CA ARG A 80 10.90 -12.39 5.11
C ARG A 80 9.97 -13.24 5.98
N LYS A 81 9.65 -12.75 7.19
CA LYS A 81 8.70 -13.39 8.10
C LYS A 81 7.33 -13.53 7.44
N LEU A 82 6.77 -12.45 6.90
CA LEU A 82 5.48 -12.50 6.22
C LEU A 82 5.51 -13.46 5.03
N GLN A 83 6.54 -13.35 4.21
CA GLN A 83 6.71 -14.19 3.03
C GLN A 83 6.76 -15.69 3.38
N ASN A 84 7.49 -16.05 4.44
CA ASN A 84 7.57 -17.45 4.91
C ASN A 84 6.23 -17.95 5.45
N LEU A 85 5.47 -17.10 6.17
CA LEU A 85 4.14 -17.47 6.66
C LEU A 85 3.17 -17.78 5.52
N LEU A 86 3.15 -16.94 4.49
CA LEU A 86 2.30 -17.13 3.32
C LEU A 86 2.69 -18.39 2.53
N LYS A 87 3.99 -18.65 2.37
CA LYS A 87 4.50 -19.88 1.73
C LYS A 87 4.10 -21.14 2.50
N ASN A 88 4.02 -21.06 3.82
CA ASN A 88 3.58 -22.16 4.68
C ASN A 88 2.04 -22.30 4.73
N GLY A 89 1.30 -21.61 3.86
CA GLY A 89 -0.15 -21.68 3.77
C GLY A 89 -0.91 -20.88 4.82
N LYS A 90 -0.23 -20.10 5.69
CA LYS A 90 -0.91 -19.21 6.63
C LYS A 90 -1.58 -18.08 5.85
N THR A 91 -2.85 -17.85 6.11
CA THR A 91 -3.60 -16.74 5.51
C THR A 91 -3.49 -15.48 6.38
N ILE A 92 -3.26 -14.34 5.74
CA ILE A 92 -3.32 -13.02 6.35
C ILE A 92 -4.31 -12.20 5.55
N ASN A 93 -5.33 -11.68 6.23
CA ASN A 93 -6.43 -10.98 5.58
C ASN A 93 -6.14 -9.48 5.58
N LEU A 94 -5.81 -8.96 4.40
CA LEU A 94 -5.75 -7.52 4.18
C LEU A 94 -7.17 -6.95 4.03
N GLN A 95 -7.52 -6.00 4.89
CA GLN A 95 -8.82 -5.35 4.80
C GLN A 95 -8.84 -4.32 3.67
N ILE A 96 -9.94 -4.27 2.92
CA ILE A 96 -10.16 -3.32 1.81
C ILE A 96 -9.97 -1.85 2.21
N SER A 97 -10.15 -1.52 3.49
CA SER A 97 -9.91 -0.16 3.99
C SER A 97 -8.46 0.28 3.87
N LEU A 98 -7.49 -0.64 3.91
CA LEU A 98 -6.08 -0.31 3.71
C LEU A 98 -5.82 0.16 2.27
N VAL A 99 -6.26 -0.63 1.29
CA VAL A 99 -6.04 -0.32 -0.13
C VAL A 99 -6.82 0.90 -0.61
N LYS A 100 -8.00 1.16 -0.02
CA LYS A 100 -8.71 2.42 -0.26
C LYS A 100 -7.88 3.62 0.16
N ILE A 101 -7.29 3.58 1.36
CA ILE A 101 -6.42 4.67 1.83
C ILE A 101 -5.17 4.79 0.97
N ILE A 102 -4.55 3.68 0.56
CA ILE A 102 -3.41 3.70 -0.37
C ILE A 102 -3.80 4.44 -1.66
N ASN A 103 -4.92 4.06 -2.27
CA ASN A 103 -5.41 4.70 -3.50
C ASN A 103 -5.75 6.19 -3.29
N GLU A 104 -6.39 6.55 -2.17
CA GLU A 104 -6.70 7.95 -1.82
C GLU A 104 -5.41 8.78 -1.68
N ARG A 105 -4.36 8.22 -1.07
CA ARG A 105 -3.06 8.89 -0.92
C ARG A 105 -2.31 9.05 -2.23
N ILE A 106 -2.35 8.05 -3.10
CA ILE A 106 -1.78 8.16 -4.47
C ILE A 106 -2.57 9.22 -5.28
N THR A 107 -3.89 9.26 -5.12
CA THR A 107 -4.75 10.28 -5.77
C THR A 107 -4.39 11.69 -5.27
N GLU A 108 -4.23 11.88 -3.97
CA GLU A 108 -3.82 13.16 -3.40
C GLU A 108 -2.43 13.60 -3.89
N PHE A 109 -1.49 12.67 -4.01
CA PHE A 109 -0.18 12.91 -4.60
C PHE A 109 -0.31 13.36 -6.07
N SER A 110 -1.10 12.66 -6.89
CA SER A 110 -1.39 13.03 -8.28
C SER A 110 -2.02 14.42 -8.42
N LEU A 111 -2.92 14.80 -7.51
CA LEU A 111 -3.66 16.07 -7.60
C LEU A 111 -2.91 17.26 -7.01
N ARG A 112 -2.19 17.06 -5.90
CA ARG A 112 -1.61 18.15 -5.10
C ARG A 112 -0.08 18.14 -5.07
N GLY A 113 0.57 17.11 -5.61
CA GLY A 113 2.03 16.96 -5.54
C GLY A 113 2.57 16.71 -4.12
N SER A 114 1.70 16.39 -3.16
CA SER A 114 2.11 16.20 -1.76
C SER A 114 2.93 14.92 -1.61
N GLN A 115 4.24 15.06 -1.40
CA GLN A 115 5.14 13.92 -1.20
C GLN A 115 5.04 13.29 0.21
N ARG A 116 4.15 13.78 1.08
CA ARG A 116 4.05 13.28 2.46
C ARG A 116 3.68 11.81 2.49
N ASN A 117 4.56 11.01 3.08
CA ASN A 117 4.44 9.56 3.24
C ASN A 117 4.38 8.79 1.92
N ILE A 118 4.51 9.45 0.75
CA ILE A 118 4.21 8.82 -0.54
C ILE A 118 5.15 7.67 -0.86
N CYS A 119 6.43 7.78 -0.48
CA CYS A 119 7.40 6.72 -0.66
C CYS A 119 6.96 5.46 0.11
N ALA A 120 6.64 5.59 1.39
CA ALA A 120 6.15 4.47 2.20
C ALA A 120 4.80 3.91 1.70
N VAL A 121 3.90 4.76 1.21
CA VAL A 121 2.62 4.35 0.61
C VAL A 121 2.82 3.54 -0.67
N LEU A 122 3.68 4.00 -1.59
CA LEU A 122 3.98 3.28 -2.83
C LEU A 122 4.71 1.97 -2.53
N ARG A 123 5.62 1.94 -1.57
CA ARG A 123 6.25 0.70 -1.10
C ARG A 123 5.22 -0.26 -0.51
N CYS A 124 4.26 0.20 0.30
CA CYS A 124 3.16 -0.65 0.75
C CYS A 124 2.36 -1.23 -0.43
N CYS A 125 2.07 -0.41 -1.45
CA CYS A 125 1.39 -0.87 -2.66
C CYS A 125 2.23 -1.94 -3.40
N GLN A 126 3.54 -1.70 -3.58
CA GLN A 126 4.48 -2.66 -4.14
C GLN A 126 4.48 -3.98 -3.38
N GLY A 127 4.58 -3.96 -2.05
CA GLY A 127 4.63 -5.18 -1.23
C GLY A 127 3.36 -6.01 -1.34
N ILE A 128 2.19 -5.34 -1.44
CA ILE A 128 0.90 -6.00 -1.69
C ILE A 128 0.88 -6.63 -3.09
N LEU A 129 1.20 -5.86 -4.13
CA LEU A 129 1.12 -6.33 -5.53
C LEU A 129 2.20 -7.39 -5.86
N SER A 130 3.36 -7.33 -5.22
CA SER A 130 4.45 -8.30 -5.45
C SER A 130 4.17 -9.66 -4.81
N THR A 131 3.20 -9.74 -3.89
CA THR A 131 2.87 -10.96 -3.15
C THR A 131 1.51 -11.49 -3.63
N PRO A 132 1.45 -12.59 -4.40
CA PRO A 132 0.20 -13.05 -5.01
C PRO A 132 -0.96 -13.24 -4.03
N ALA A 133 -0.70 -13.81 -2.85
CA ALA A 133 -1.72 -14.01 -1.81
C ALA A 133 -2.32 -12.69 -1.28
N LEU A 134 -1.55 -11.59 -1.32
CA LEU A 134 -2.00 -10.27 -0.89
C LEU A 134 -2.64 -9.49 -2.05
N ALA A 135 -2.10 -9.63 -3.27
CA ALA A 135 -2.57 -8.95 -4.48
C ALA A 135 -4.04 -9.26 -4.82
N VAL A 136 -4.58 -10.40 -4.33
CA VAL A 136 -6.01 -10.77 -4.44
C VAL A 136 -6.93 -9.63 -4.02
N ILE A 137 -6.55 -8.80 -3.05
CA ILE A 137 -7.37 -7.67 -2.61
C ILE A 137 -7.66 -6.65 -3.74
N TYR A 138 -6.71 -6.48 -4.66
CA TYR A 138 -6.85 -5.61 -5.82
C TYR A 138 -7.45 -6.36 -7.01
N THR A 139 -7.07 -7.62 -7.23
CA THR A 139 -7.52 -8.38 -8.40
C THR A 139 -8.93 -8.93 -8.28
N ALA A 140 -9.42 -9.18 -7.06
CA ALA A 140 -10.81 -9.59 -6.83
C ALA A 140 -11.84 -8.50 -7.15
N LYS A 141 -11.41 -7.23 -7.26
CA LYS A 141 -12.25 -6.09 -7.62
C LYS A 141 -11.57 -5.24 -8.68
N GLN A 142 -11.86 -5.52 -9.95
CA GLN A 142 -11.29 -4.82 -11.10
C GLN A 142 -11.32 -3.29 -10.96
N GLU A 143 -12.40 -2.72 -10.44
CA GLU A 143 -12.53 -1.27 -10.21
C GLU A 143 -11.41 -0.69 -9.34
N LEU A 144 -10.93 -1.43 -8.33
CA LEU A 144 -9.81 -1.00 -7.48
C LEU A 144 -8.51 -0.97 -8.27
N MET A 145 -8.28 -1.95 -9.13
CA MET A 145 -7.09 -2.04 -9.98
C MET A 145 -7.08 -0.93 -11.04
N VAL A 146 -8.21 -0.73 -11.72
CA VAL A 146 -8.38 0.33 -12.74
C VAL A 146 -8.17 1.71 -12.11
N THR A 147 -8.77 1.96 -10.94
CA THR A 147 -8.58 3.21 -10.20
C THR A 147 -7.11 3.41 -9.82
N LEU A 148 -6.45 2.38 -9.27
CA LEU A 148 -5.05 2.45 -8.91
C LEU A 148 -4.17 2.79 -10.12
N LEU A 149 -4.33 2.07 -11.23
CA LEU A 149 -3.55 2.28 -12.45
C LEU A 149 -3.73 3.68 -13.02
N SER A 150 -4.97 4.17 -13.10
CA SER A 150 -5.26 5.51 -13.58
C SER A 150 -4.50 6.56 -12.76
N GLN A 151 -4.52 6.44 -11.43
CA GLN A 151 -3.88 7.41 -10.54
C GLN A 151 -2.36 7.31 -10.54
N LEU A 152 -1.79 6.10 -10.66
CA LEU A 152 -0.36 5.92 -10.82
C LEU A 152 0.16 6.53 -12.13
N CYS A 153 -0.53 6.26 -13.25
CA CYS A 153 -0.17 6.84 -14.54
C CYS A 153 -0.26 8.37 -14.51
N TRP A 154 -1.33 8.93 -13.93
CA TRP A 154 -1.44 10.38 -13.76
C TRP A 154 -0.35 10.97 -12.86
N SER A 155 0.01 10.27 -11.78
CA SER A 155 1.10 10.67 -10.90
C SER A 155 2.41 10.73 -11.69
N ALA A 156 2.69 9.72 -12.51
CA ALA A 156 3.92 9.67 -13.31
C ALA A 156 3.95 10.80 -14.34
N CYS A 157 2.82 11.07 -15.00
CA CYS A 157 2.74 12.17 -15.97
C CYS A 157 2.99 13.55 -15.36
N LYS A 158 2.61 13.76 -14.10
CA LYS A 158 2.69 15.07 -13.42
C LYS A 158 3.93 15.27 -12.57
N GLN A 159 4.60 14.19 -12.20
CA GLN A 159 5.77 14.18 -11.31
C GLN A 159 6.93 13.48 -12.04
N PRO A 160 7.45 14.06 -13.14
CA PRO A 160 8.46 13.41 -13.97
C PRO A 160 9.84 13.32 -13.30
N GLU A 161 10.06 14.06 -12.21
CA GLU A 161 11.34 14.16 -11.53
C GLU A 161 11.17 13.94 -10.02
N GLY A 162 12.18 13.31 -9.40
CA GLY A 162 12.26 13.13 -7.96
C GLY A 162 12.52 11.69 -7.51
N ALA A 163 12.92 11.53 -6.25
CA ALA A 163 13.32 10.24 -5.65
C ALA A 163 12.23 9.15 -5.66
N VAL A 164 10.97 9.54 -5.92
CA VAL A 164 9.80 8.65 -5.90
C VAL A 164 9.52 8.04 -7.28
N VAL A 165 10.12 8.59 -8.36
CA VAL A 165 9.83 8.19 -9.75
C VAL A 165 10.09 6.71 -10.00
N ALA A 166 11.26 6.20 -9.60
CA ALA A 166 11.61 4.80 -9.80
C ALA A 166 10.58 3.88 -9.11
N GLN A 167 10.26 4.19 -7.86
CA GLN A 167 9.27 3.47 -7.07
C GLN A 167 7.87 3.50 -7.71
N LEU A 168 7.50 4.63 -8.29
CA LEU A 168 6.22 4.80 -8.98
C LEU A 168 6.13 3.90 -10.22
N PHE A 169 7.18 3.85 -11.05
CA PHE A 169 7.23 2.98 -12.22
C PHE A 169 7.24 1.50 -11.86
N GLU A 170 7.92 1.11 -10.79
CA GLU A 170 7.86 -0.27 -10.28
C GLU A 170 6.42 -0.68 -9.94
N VAL A 171 5.68 0.19 -9.24
CA VAL A 171 4.29 -0.07 -8.87
C VAL A 171 3.38 -0.07 -10.12
N ILE A 172 3.59 0.84 -11.08
CA ILE A 172 2.89 0.83 -12.38
C ILE A 172 3.09 -0.50 -13.09
N HIS A 173 4.33 -0.96 -13.18
CA HIS A 173 4.65 -2.22 -13.87
C HIS A 173 3.95 -3.42 -13.23
N LEU A 174 3.99 -3.52 -11.89
CA LEU A 174 3.29 -4.56 -11.15
C LEU A 174 1.77 -4.50 -11.36
N ALA A 175 1.18 -3.31 -11.24
CA ALA A 175 -0.25 -3.10 -11.40
C ALA A 175 -0.72 -3.43 -12.83
N LEU A 176 0.07 -3.06 -13.85
CA LEU A 176 -0.20 -3.40 -15.24
C LEU A 176 -0.15 -4.92 -15.47
N GLY A 177 0.85 -5.60 -14.91
CA GLY A 177 0.94 -7.06 -14.99
C GLY A 177 -0.31 -7.76 -14.44
N HIS A 178 -0.77 -7.34 -13.26
CA HIS A 178 -2.02 -7.86 -12.69
C HIS A 178 -3.25 -7.50 -13.53
N TYR A 179 -3.33 -6.28 -14.05
CA TYR A 179 -4.47 -5.86 -14.87
C TYR A 179 -4.55 -6.62 -16.20
N LEU A 180 -3.42 -6.93 -16.83
CA LEU A 180 -3.38 -7.77 -18.03
C LEU A 180 -3.95 -9.18 -17.76
N LEU A 181 -3.62 -9.78 -16.61
CA LEU A 181 -4.19 -11.06 -16.20
C LEU A 181 -5.71 -10.95 -15.99
N ILE A 182 -6.19 -9.87 -15.35
CA ILE A 182 -7.62 -9.61 -15.20
C ILE A 182 -8.29 -9.54 -16.57
N LEU A 183 -7.71 -8.78 -17.52
CA LEU A 183 -8.24 -8.65 -18.87
C LEU A 183 -8.33 -9.99 -19.60
N GLN A 184 -7.30 -10.83 -19.49
CA GLN A 184 -7.29 -12.17 -20.10
C GLN A 184 -8.35 -13.09 -19.51
N GLN A 185 -8.75 -12.87 -18.26
CA GLN A 185 -9.78 -13.64 -17.56
C GLN A 185 -11.19 -13.04 -17.70
N GLN A 186 -11.36 -11.89 -18.36
CA GLN A 186 -12.67 -11.24 -18.48
C GLN A 186 -13.59 -11.98 -19.45
N VAL A 187 -14.72 -12.43 -18.93
CA VAL A 187 -15.80 -13.04 -19.74
C VAL A 187 -16.56 -11.97 -20.55
N ASN A 188 -16.58 -10.71 -20.10
CA ASN A 188 -17.28 -9.60 -20.77
C ASN A 188 -16.28 -8.55 -21.30
N PRO A 189 -15.88 -8.62 -22.58
CA PRO A 189 -14.93 -7.68 -23.17
C PRO A 189 -15.47 -6.24 -23.26
N ARG A 190 -16.80 -6.03 -23.26
CA ARG A 190 -17.39 -4.68 -23.29
C ARG A 190 -17.15 -3.93 -21.98
N ARG A 191 -17.20 -4.63 -20.84
CA ARG A 191 -16.90 -4.04 -19.53
C ARG A 191 -15.43 -3.62 -19.45
N ALA A 192 -14.53 -4.50 -19.86
CA ALA A 192 -13.10 -4.20 -19.95
C ALA A 192 -12.83 -2.97 -20.85
N PHE A 193 -13.44 -2.93 -22.04
CA PHE A 193 -13.31 -1.80 -22.96
C PHE A 193 -13.85 -0.49 -22.36
N GLY A 194 -14.98 -0.53 -21.65
CA GLY A 194 -15.54 0.62 -20.95
C GLY A 194 -14.59 1.17 -19.89
N ASP A 195 -14.00 0.31 -19.05
CA ASP A 195 -13.04 0.72 -18.02
C ASP A 195 -11.76 1.32 -18.63
N VAL A 196 -11.24 0.72 -19.71
CA VAL A 196 -10.06 1.24 -20.41
C VAL A 196 -10.36 2.62 -20.98
N THR A 197 -11.44 2.77 -21.74
CA THR A 197 -11.77 4.04 -22.40
C THR A 197 -12.12 5.14 -21.41
N ALA A 198 -12.80 4.82 -20.31
CA ALA A 198 -13.20 5.80 -19.30
C ALA A 198 -12.04 6.26 -18.39
N HIS A 199 -11.09 5.37 -18.06
CA HIS A 199 -10.15 5.64 -16.97
C HIS A 199 -8.66 5.47 -17.31
N LEU A 200 -8.31 4.62 -18.28
CA LEU A 200 -6.92 4.25 -18.54
C LEU A 200 -6.38 4.80 -19.87
N LEU A 201 -7.23 4.98 -20.88
CA LEU A 201 -6.81 5.36 -22.22
C LEU A 201 -6.03 6.68 -22.21
N GLN A 202 -6.63 7.74 -21.65
CA GLN A 202 -5.98 9.05 -21.60
C GLN A 202 -4.66 9.04 -20.79
N PRO A 203 -4.62 8.60 -19.52
CA PRO A 203 -3.36 8.64 -18.76
C PRO A 203 -2.28 7.72 -19.36
N CYS A 204 -2.64 6.58 -19.94
CA CYS A 204 -1.65 5.71 -20.61
C CYS A 204 -1.10 6.32 -21.90
N LEU A 205 -1.92 7.00 -22.70
CA LEU A 205 -1.46 7.69 -23.91
C LEU A 205 -0.52 8.85 -23.56
N VAL A 206 -0.86 9.65 -22.55
CA VAL A 206 0.00 10.73 -22.06
C VAL A 206 1.31 10.17 -21.52
N LEU A 207 1.26 9.12 -20.69
CA LEU A 207 2.46 8.49 -20.15
C LEU A 207 3.36 7.95 -21.27
N ARG A 208 2.77 7.26 -22.25
CA ARG A 208 3.51 6.76 -23.43
C ARG A 208 4.15 7.90 -24.21
N HIS A 209 3.42 8.98 -24.46
CA HIS A 209 3.95 10.15 -25.17
C HIS A 209 5.16 10.75 -24.44
N LEU A 210 5.07 10.93 -23.11
CA LEU A 210 6.17 11.46 -22.31
C LEU A 210 7.39 10.52 -22.32
N LEU A 211 7.17 9.21 -22.20
CA LEU A 211 8.24 8.21 -22.27
C LEU A 211 8.93 8.16 -23.64
N SER A 212 8.18 8.33 -24.73
CA SER A 212 8.72 8.36 -26.10
C SER A 212 9.36 9.70 -26.48
N GLY A 213 8.91 10.80 -25.89
CA GLY A 213 9.37 12.15 -26.18
C GLY A 213 10.72 12.53 -25.56
N GLY A 214 11.35 11.64 -24.78
CA GLY A 214 12.66 11.89 -24.17
C GLY A 214 12.67 12.98 -23.09
N THR A 215 11.50 13.46 -22.63
CA THR A 215 11.38 14.47 -21.57
C THR A 215 11.75 13.94 -20.18
N TRP A 216 11.90 12.63 -20.03
CA TRP A 216 12.44 11.97 -18.85
C TRP A 216 13.97 11.84 -19.01
N THR A 217 14.68 12.97 -19.03
CA THR A 217 16.15 12.95 -18.99
C THR A 217 16.58 12.43 -17.63
N GLN A 218 17.41 11.38 -17.64
CA GLN A 218 17.97 10.78 -16.43
C GLN A 218 18.64 11.85 -15.56
N ALA A 219 18.11 12.08 -14.37
CA ALA A 219 18.95 12.55 -13.27
C ALA A 219 19.92 11.40 -12.97
N GLY A 220 21.15 11.54 -13.48
CA GLY A 220 22.27 10.64 -13.17
C GLY A 220 22.67 10.71 -11.71
#